data_AF-V9FEP8-F1
#
_entry.id   AF-V9FEP8-F1
#
_cell.length_a   1.000
_cell.length_b   1.000
_cell.length_c   1.000
_cell.angle_alpha   90.00
_cell.angle_beta   90.00
_cell.angle_gamma   90.00
#
_symmetry.space_group_name_H-M   'P 1'
#
loop_
_entity.id
_entity.type
_entity.pdbx_description
1 polymer ?
#
loop_
_entity_poly.entity_id
_entity_poly.type
_entity_poly.pdbx_seq_one_letter_code
_entity_poly.pdbx_strand_id
1 'polypeptide(L)'
;MAQDALLHGDETVDLQPLLDHSENREASANDYTLHRRRDTKNPSWIVVLGAGIAMLVIVHVLFVALLRKTTVTLDKLTLPDLCHRRTLGEVVMEFQNPSYCSPVVGPLNITFAKKNRAFLHLQVPAFELQSGVTTMILPVGFELLTEPETFYSLVFADSDIIDVHGEIPVLISCMLVPFTIHLDVSNLLTDNPRLPVGTTIPPKWRYALDPPLYGSGAWNSGVVDGIKDELQRVVTQVLKTIALSNFHTDTDDQEIFAFTDVSFEYASRVLWNLPSLSVKVQSAQRQTILVAGFKRFILGDGQTFISAYTEVFKNQSEPLQSMLQSYLAGDDLVLHIVGGNRETDCYSLQVLDLVDVKVDVPAKIDDKPALLREYSIKPSLKELDSKTHKCLLELKVSIKINNPLPIHFDLYGIELDLLYEKDTPNNLSIPKFLVHINDTKHVSWLSHEENSLELDTAVHDFDTCLEVVGFYLHDQLAFDIQHGHISMGAGSGNFSIPFSVKGIHIHPGRSNNGTSSQPPFVVEER
;
A
#
# COMPACT_ATOMS: atom_id res chain seq x y z
N MET A 1 -45.55 16.68 -67.89
CA MET A 1 -46.93 16.74 -68.43
C MET A 1 -47.67 15.61 -67.76
N ALA A 2 -48.30 15.81 -66.59
CA ALA A 2 -49.60 16.48 -66.40
C ALA A 2 -50.67 15.84 -67.30
N GLN A 3 -51.84 15.44 -66.84
CA GLN A 3 -52.47 15.20 -65.53
C GLN A 3 -53.90 14.76 -65.90
N ASP A 4 -54.55 13.97 -65.05
CA ASP A 4 -56.00 13.91 -64.83
C ASP A 4 -56.94 13.48 -65.97
N ALA A 5 -57.76 12.45 -65.74
CA ALA A 5 -59.03 12.54 -65.00
C ALA A 5 -59.76 11.18 -65.11
N LEU A 6 -60.03 10.46 -64.00
CA LEU A 6 -61.22 10.57 -63.14
C LEU A 6 -62.56 10.27 -63.86
N LEU A 7 -63.19 9.11 -63.60
CA LEU A 7 -64.36 8.97 -62.71
C LEU A 7 -65.19 7.68 -62.94
N HIS A 8 -65.57 7.06 -61.81
CA HIS A 8 -66.73 6.20 -61.48
C HIS A 8 -66.90 4.87 -62.26
N GLY A 9 -67.05 3.71 -61.60
CA GLY A 9 -68.11 3.35 -60.63
C GLY A 9 -69.27 2.75 -61.45
N ASP A 10 -69.93 1.65 -61.12
CA ASP A 10 -69.96 0.72 -60.01
C ASP A 10 -70.69 -0.54 -60.54
N GLU A 11 -70.50 -1.68 -59.87
CA GLU A 11 -71.41 -2.82 -59.74
C GLU A 11 -72.10 -3.52 -60.94
N THR A 12 -71.90 -4.85 -60.96
CA THR A 12 -72.88 -5.93 -61.28
C THR A 12 -73.24 -6.14 -62.75
N VAL A 13 -73.58 -7.31 -63.28
CA VAL A 13 -73.67 -8.71 -62.85
C VAL A 13 -73.84 -9.50 -64.15
N ASP A 14 -73.08 -10.59 -64.29
CA ASP A 14 -73.50 -11.91 -64.81
C ASP A 14 -74.08 -12.08 -66.24
N LEU A 15 -73.85 -13.30 -66.75
CA LEU A 15 -74.47 -13.96 -67.92
C LEU A 15 -73.88 -13.68 -69.32
N GLN A 16 -72.86 -14.49 -69.63
CA GLN A 16 -72.57 -15.10 -70.95
C GLN A 16 -73.82 -15.62 -71.70
N PRO A 17 -73.73 -16.11 -72.96
CA PRO A 17 -72.75 -15.87 -74.03
C PRO A 17 -73.42 -15.67 -75.42
N LEU A 18 -72.76 -15.01 -76.37
CA LEU A 18 -73.00 -15.24 -77.81
C LEU A 18 -71.66 -15.13 -78.55
N LEU A 19 -71.07 -16.29 -78.84
CA LEU A 19 -70.03 -16.46 -79.85
C LEU A 19 -70.74 -16.97 -81.11
N ASP A 20 -70.59 -16.19 -82.18
CA ASP A 20 -71.10 -16.48 -83.51
C ASP A 20 -70.49 -17.74 -84.10
N HIS A 21 -71.34 -18.35 -84.91
CA HIS A 21 -71.15 -19.49 -85.78
C HIS A 21 -69.85 -19.50 -86.60
N SER A 22 -69.23 -20.67 -86.69
CA SER A 22 -68.98 -21.28 -87.99
C SER A 22 -69.07 -22.80 -87.91
N GLU A 23 -70.21 -23.31 -88.39
CA GLU A 23 -70.34 -24.64 -88.99
C GLU A 23 -69.55 -24.64 -90.33
N ASN A 24 -69.02 -25.72 -90.90
CA ASN A 24 -69.54 -27.08 -90.94
C ASN A 24 -68.53 -28.06 -91.60
N ARG A 25 -68.80 -29.35 -91.40
CA ARG A 25 -68.43 -30.56 -92.22
C ARG A 25 -67.00 -31.12 -92.10
N GLU A 26 -66.78 -32.44 -92.04
CA GLU A 26 -67.62 -33.64 -92.13
C GLU A 26 -66.87 -34.85 -91.52
N ALA A 27 -67.60 -35.94 -91.27
CA ALA A 27 -67.28 -37.08 -90.39
C ALA A 27 -66.14 -38.03 -90.82
N SER A 28 -65.47 -38.65 -89.82
CA SER A 28 -65.03 -40.05 -89.86
C SER A 28 -64.61 -40.55 -88.48
N ALA A 29 -64.83 -41.84 -88.24
CA ALA A 29 -64.91 -42.56 -86.97
C ALA A 29 -63.58 -42.93 -86.28
N ASN A 30 -63.73 -43.31 -84.99
CA ASN A 30 -62.81 -44.03 -84.08
C ASN A 30 -61.59 -43.20 -83.60
N ASP A 31 -61.21 -43.15 -82.33
CA ASP A 31 -61.00 -44.29 -81.44
C ASP A 31 -60.95 -43.84 -79.97
N TYR A 32 -61.31 -44.76 -79.08
CA TYR A 32 -61.19 -44.62 -77.62
C TYR A 32 -59.71 -44.51 -77.22
N THR A 33 -59.37 -43.65 -76.27
CA THR A 33 -58.70 -44.08 -75.03
C THR A 33 -58.59 -42.97 -73.99
N LEU A 34 -59.06 -43.37 -72.81
CA LEU A 34 -59.15 -42.68 -71.55
C LEU A 34 -57.82 -42.90 -70.81
N HIS A 35 -57.11 -41.84 -70.41
CA HIS A 35 -56.25 -41.81 -69.21
C HIS A 35 -55.68 -40.40 -68.97
N ARG A 36 -56.42 -39.59 -68.19
CA ARG A 36 -55.89 -38.35 -67.59
C ARG A 36 -55.40 -38.66 -66.19
N ARG A 37 -54.10 -38.92 -66.06
CA ARG A 37 -53.38 -39.06 -64.78
C ARG A 37 -53.35 -37.68 -64.11
N ARG A 38 -53.98 -37.57 -62.94
CA ARG A 38 -53.99 -36.36 -62.11
C ARG A 38 -52.81 -36.49 -61.14
N ASP A 39 -51.69 -35.84 -61.44
CA ASP A 39 -50.55 -35.77 -60.52
C ASP A 39 -50.94 -34.90 -59.32
N THR A 40 -51.34 -35.56 -58.24
CA THR A 40 -51.33 -34.97 -56.91
C THR A 40 -49.87 -34.78 -56.50
N LYS A 41 -49.34 -33.56 -56.66
CA LYS A 41 -48.08 -33.17 -56.00
C LYS A 41 -48.26 -33.36 -54.50
N ASN A 42 -47.52 -34.30 -53.91
CA ASN A 42 -47.49 -34.53 -52.46
C ASN A 42 -47.00 -33.26 -51.73
N PRO A 43 -47.86 -32.52 -51.00
CA PRO A 43 -47.40 -31.40 -50.17
C PRO A 43 -46.55 -31.90 -48.97
N SER A 44 -46.57 -33.20 -48.69
CA SER A 44 -45.88 -33.84 -47.57
C SER A 44 -44.37 -33.59 -47.57
N TRP A 45 -43.68 -33.70 -48.71
CA TRP A 45 -42.22 -33.47 -48.77
C TRP A 45 -41.87 -32.01 -48.49
N ILE A 46 -42.61 -31.05 -49.05
CA ILE A 46 -42.36 -29.61 -48.85
C ILE A 46 -42.62 -29.21 -47.41
N VAL A 47 -43.66 -29.76 -46.77
CA VAL A 47 -43.97 -29.54 -45.35
C VAL A 47 -42.91 -30.18 -44.45
N VAL A 48 -42.44 -31.39 -44.77
CA VAL A 48 -41.36 -32.06 -44.03
C VAL A 48 -40.03 -31.32 -44.18
N LEU A 49 -39.72 -30.80 -45.37
CA LEU A 49 -38.50 -30.03 -45.64
C LEU A 49 -38.58 -28.64 -44.98
N GLY A 50 -39.75 -28.00 -45.01
CA GLY A 50 -40.02 -26.75 -44.29
C GLY A 50 -39.94 -26.91 -42.77
N ALA A 51 -40.50 -28.00 -42.22
CA ALA A 51 -40.38 -28.34 -40.80
C ALA A 51 -38.94 -28.68 -40.40
N GLY A 52 -38.20 -29.40 -41.26
CA GLY A 52 -36.78 -29.68 -41.07
C GLY A 52 -35.94 -28.41 -41.04
N ILE A 53 -36.16 -27.49 -41.99
CA ILE A 53 -35.49 -26.17 -42.01
C ILE A 53 -35.87 -25.36 -40.76
N ALA A 54 -37.15 -25.31 -40.38
CA ALA A 54 -37.59 -24.60 -39.18
C ALA A 54 -36.95 -25.14 -37.91
N MET A 55 -36.86 -26.47 -37.76
CA MET A 55 -36.16 -27.12 -36.64
C MET A 55 -34.67 -26.80 -36.64
N LEU A 56 -34.00 -26.81 -37.80
CA LEU A 56 -32.59 -26.42 -37.90
C LEU A 56 -32.38 -24.95 -37.52
N VAL A 57 -33.28 -24.06 -37.90
CA VAL A 57 -33.24 -22.65 -37.50
C VAL A 57 -33.48 -22.49 -35.99
N ILE A 58 -34.43 -23.22 -35.40
CA ILE A 58 -34.67 -23.19 -33.95
C ILE A 58 -33.42 -23.70 -33.21
N VAL A 59 -32.84 -24.81 -33.64
CA VAL A 59 -31.62 -25.38 -33.06
C VAL A 59 -30.45 -24.39 -33.18
N HIS A 60 -30.27 -23.77 -34.35
CA HIS A 60 -29.28 -22.73 -34.59
C HIS A 60 -29.45 -21.54 -33.63
N VAL A 61 -30.66 -20.98 -33.53
CA VAL A 61 -30.97 -19.87 -32.62
C VAL A 61 -30.72 -20.25 -31.16
N LEU A 62 -31.06 -21.48 -30.76
CA LEU A 62 -30.88 -21.97 -29.39
C LEU A 62 -29.39 -22.10 -29.05
N PHE A 63 -28.57 -22.65 -29.95
CA PHE A 63 -27.13 -22.74 -29.77
C PHE A 63 -26.44 -21.37 -29.82
N VAL A 64 -26.87 -20.43 -30.66
CA VAL A 64 -26.34 -19.05 -30.64
C VAL A 64 -26.74 -18.33 -29.35
N ALA A 65 -27.95 -18.56 -28.83
CA ALA A 65 -28.39 -17.99 -27.54
C ALA A 65 -27.53 -18.48 -26.36
N LEU A 66 -26.88 -19.64 -26.46
CA LEU A 66 -25.92 -20.12 -25.45
C LEU A 66 -24.68 -19.23 -25.33
N LEU A 67 -24.36 -18.36 -26.30
CA LEU A 67 -23.29 -17.36 -26.16
C LEU A 67 -23.47 -16.44 -24.93
N ARG A 68 -24.71 -16.23 -24.49
CA ARG A 68 -24.98 -15.46 -23.26
C ARG A 68 -24.50 -16.16 -21.99
N LYS A 69 -24.22 -17.45 -22.06
CA LYS A 69 -23.69 -18.27 -20.96
C LYS A 69 -22.17 -18.45 -21.06
N THR A 70 -21.50 -17.76 -21.98
CA THR A 70 -20.04 -17.78 -22.04
C THR A 70 -19.48 -17.21 -20.75
N THR A 71 -18.63 -17.97 -20.07
CA THR A 71 -17.93 -17.52 -18.87
C THR A 71 -16.47 -17.26 -19.18
N VAL A 72 -15.92 -16.23 -18.54
CA VAL A 72 -14.50 -15.87 -18.61
C VAL A 72 -13.94 -15.97 -17.21
N THR A 73 -12.81 -16.65 -17.07
CA THR A 73 -12.08 -16.72 -15.82
C THR A 73 -10.66 -16.27 -16.05
N LEU A 74 -10.20 -15.31 -15.24
CA LEU A 74 -8.79 -14.92 -15.21
C LEU A 74 -8.00 -16.04 -14.57
N ASP A 75 -7.04 -16.63 -15.28
CA ASP A 75 -6.12 -17.61 -14.71
C ASP A 75 -4.88 -16.89 -14.16
N LYS A 76 -4.28 -16.02 -14.98
CA LYS A 76 -3.07 -15.29 -14.63
C LYS A 76 -2.99 -13.94 -15.35
N LEU A 77 -2.48 -12.90 -14.70
CA LEU A 77 -2.17 -11.58 -15.24
C LEU A 77 -0.75 -11.21 -14.83
N THR A 78 0.16 -11.08 -15.79
CA THR A 78 1.53 -10.63 -15.56
C THR A 78 1.64 -9.16 -15.89
N LEU A 79 1.84 -8.33 -14.86
CA LEU A 79 2.08 -6.91 -15.00
C LEU A 79 3.56 -6.63 -15.31
N PRO A 80 3.87 -5.75 -16.27
CA PRO A 80 5.24 -5.37 -16.57
C PRO A 80 5.83 -4.48 -15.47
N ASP A 81 7.16 -4.31 -15.49
CA ASP A 81 7.90 -3.42 -14.58
C ASP A 81 7.68 -1.91 -14.86
N LEU A 82 7.00 -1.60 -15.97
CA LEU A 82 6.74 -0.24 -16.44
C LEU A 82 8.01 0.61 -16.54
N CYS A 83 9.16 0.02 -16.85
CA CYS A 83 10.39 0.81 -17.03
C CYS A 83 10.40 1.62 -18.32
N HIS A 84 9.63 1.20 -19.33
CA HIS A 84 9.53 1.90 -20.60
C HIS A 84 8.13 2.49 -20.76
N ARG A 85 8.00 3.58 -21.53
CA ARG A 85 6.69 4.17 -21.85
C ARG A 85 5.75 3.17 -22.54
N ARG A 86 6.30 2.20 -23.26
CA ARG A 86 5.55 1.09 -23.85
C ARG A 86 6.12 -0.22 -23.34
N THR A 87 5.31 -1.00 -22.67
CA THR A 87 5.68 -2.32 -22.15
C THR A 87 4.60 -3.34 -22.45
N LEU A 88 4.97 -4.61 -22.42
CA LEU A 88 4.06 -5.73 -22.68
C LEU A 88 3.93 -6.56 -21.41
N GLY A 89 2.70 -6.68 -20.92
CA GLY A 89 2.29 -7.71 -19.98
C GLY A 89 1.64 -8.88 -20.71
N GLU A 90 1.13 -9.82 -19.94
CA GLU A 90 0.48 -11.03 -20.45
C GLU A 90 -0.76 -11.33 -19.61
N VAL A 91 -1.86 -11.70 -20.25
CA VAL A 91 -3.04 -12.20 -19.58
C VAL A 91 -3.38 -13.61 -20.08
N VAL A 92 -3.57 -14.53 -19.14
CA VAL A 92 -4.03 -15.88 -19.36
C VAL A 92 -5.47 -15.98 -18.88
N MET A 93 -6.37 -16.28 -19.79
CA MET A 93 -7.80 -16.41 -19.52
C MET A 93 -8.28 -17.80 -19.94
N GLU A 94 -9.13 -18.40 -19.13
CA GLU A 94 -9.87 -19.61 -19.47
C GLU A 94 -11.32 -19.22 -19.77
N PHE A 95 -11.75 -19.51 -20.99
CA PHE A 95 -13.08 -19.25 -21.52
C PHE A 95 -13.86 -20.57 -21.59
N GLN A 96 -15.13 -20.52 -21.24
CA GLN A 96 -16.07 -21.61 -21.52
C GLN A 96 -17.19 -21.07 -22.40
N ASN A 97 -17.13 -21.39 -23.70
CA ASN A 97 -18.17 -21.03 -24.66
C ASN A 97 -19.04 -22.27 -24.97
N PRO A 98 -20.28 -22.35 -24.45
CA PRO A 98 -21.17 -23.48 -24.71
C PRO A 98 -21.84 -23.44 -26.10
N SER A 99 -21.60 -22.40 -26.90
CA SER A 99 -22.07 -22.28 -28.28
C SER A 99 -21.07 -22.90 -29.27
N TYR A 100 -21.54 -23.41 -30.40
CA TYR A 100 -20.66 -23.74 -31.54
C TYR A 100 -20.13 -22.47 -32.24
N CYS A 101 -20.74 -21.31 -31.96
CA CYS A 101 -20.34 -20.05 -32.55
C CYS A 101 -19.06 -19.54 -31.90
N SER A 102 -18.09 -19.12 -32.72
CA SER A 102 -16.84 -18.52 -32.26
C SER A 102 -16.82 -17.03 -32.58
N PRO A 103 -17.38 -16.16 -31.71
CA PRO A 103 -17.35 -14.72 -31.96
C PRO A 103 -15.93 -14.17 -31.81
N VAL A 104 -15.61 -13.15 -32.59
CA VAL A 104 -14.31 -12.47 -32.53
C VAL A 104 -14.47 -11.23 -31.67
N VAL A 105 -13.78 -11.20 -30.54
CA VAL A 105 -13.62 -9.99 -29.73
C VAL A 105 -12.53 -9.17 -30.40
N GLY A 106 -12.89 -7.98 -30.86
CA GLY A 106 -11.95 -7.03 -31.47
C GLY A 106 -10.94 -6.50 -30.47
N PRO A 107 -10.00 -5.65 -30.92
CA PRO A 107 -8.95 -5.16 -30.03
C PRO A 107 -9.56 -4.35 -28.89
N LEU A 108 -9.14 -4.62 -27.66
CA LEU A 108 -9.53 -3.82 -26.51
C LEU A 108 -8.59 -2.64 -26.40
N ASN A 109 -9.15 -1.43 -26.50
CA ASN A 109 -8.43 -0.18 -26.35
C ASN A 109 -9.03 0.57 -25.16
N ILE A 110 -8.37 0.50 -24.01
CA ILE A 110 -8.84 1.08 -22.75
C ILE A 110 -7.93 2.25 -22.40
N THR A 111 -8.52 3.41 -22.13
CA THR A 111 -7.78 4.62 -21.76
C THR A 111 -8.20 5.06 -20.36
N PHE A 112 -7.22 5.25 -19.51
CA PHE A 112 -7.38 5.80 -18.17
C PHE A 112 -7.03 7.28 -18.22
N ALA A 113 -7.96 8.10 -17.74
CA ALA A 113 -7.84 9.54 -17.72
C ALA A 113 -8.24 10.10 -16.35
N LYS A 114 -7.74 11.29 -16.04
CA LYS A 114 -8.15 12.04 -14.86
C LYS A 114 -8.04 13.52 -15.18
N LYS A 115 -9.03 14.32 -14.77
CA LYS A 115 -9.12 15.76 -15.11
C LYS A 115 -8.95 16.01 -16.63
N ASN A 116 -9.58 15.17 -17.47
CA ASN A 116 -9.46 15.18 -18.93
C ASN A 116 -8.04 14.96 -19.49
N ARG A 117 -7.10 14.43 -18.68
CA ARG A 117 -5.77 14.03 -19.15
C ARG A 117 -5.64 12.51 -19.10
N ALA A 118 -5.44 11.90 -20.26
CA ALA A 118 -5.13 10.49 -20.37
C ALA A 118 -3.69 10.23 -19.89
N PHE A 119 -3.49 9.21 -19.06
CA PHE A 119 -2.17 8.89 -18.49
C PHE A 119 -1.73 7.45 -18.76
N LEU A 120 -2.68 6.53 -18.98
CA LEU A 120 -2.40 5.13 -19.31
C LEU A 120 -3.35 4.65 -20.41
N HIS A 121 -2.79 3.95 -21.39
CA HIS A 121 -3.52 3.27 -22.44
C HIS A 121 -3.19 1.77 -22.39
N LEU A 122 -4.22 0.93 -22.35
CA LEU A 122 -4.11 -0.52 -22.41
C LEU A 122 -4.62 -1.01 -23.76
N GLN A 123 -3.82 -1.85 -24.41
CA GLN A 123 -4.15 -2.46 -25.69
C GLN A 123 -4.08 -3.99 -25.60
N VAL A 124 -5.16 -4.66 -25.96
CA VAL A 124 -5.19 -6.13 -26.11
C VAL A 124 -5.57 -6.45 -27.55
N PRO A 125 -4.84 -7.32 -28.27
CA PRO A 125 -5.19 -7.68 -29.64
C PRO A 125 -6.53 -8.42 -29.70
N ALA A 126 -7.14 -8.43 -30.89
CA ALA A 126 -8.35 -9.19 -31.14
C ALA A 126 -8.12 -10.70 -30.93
N PHE A 127 -9.13 -11.39 -30.41
CA PHE A 127 -9.08 -12.82 -30.15
C PHE A 127 -10.44 -13.49 -30.41
N GLU A 128 -10.42 -14.77 -30.72
CA GLU A 128 -11.61 -15.55 -31.07
C GLU A 128 -12.07 -16.38 -29.87
N LEU A 129 -13.34 -16.25 -29.46
CA LEU A 129 -13.94 -17.05 -28.40
C LEU A 129 -14.33 -18.45 -28.91
N GLN A 130 -13.33 -19.32 -29.08
CA GLN A 130 -13.53 -20.69 -29.56
C GLN A 130 -14.58 -21.47 -28.75
N SER A 131 -15.37 -22.28 -29.45
CA SER A 131 -16.34 -23.20 -28.84
C SER A 131 -15.68 -24.17 -27.87
N GLY A 132 -16.32 -24.41 -26.72
CA GLY A 132 -15.85 -25.30 -25.66
C GLY A 132 -15.03 -24.58 -24.58
N VAL A 133 -14.22 -25.34 -23.85
CA VAL A 133 -13.28 -24.79 -22.86
C VAL A 133 -11.95 -24.52 -23.55
N THR A 134 -11.52 -23.26 -23.54
CA THR A 134 -10.27 -22.83 -24.18
C THR A 134 -9.47 -21.92 -23.27
N THR A 135 -8.16 -22.13 -23.24
CA THR A 135 -7.22 -21.26 -22.54
C THR A 135 -6.52 -20.38 -23.56
N MET A 136 -6.54 -19.08 -23.36
CA MET A 136 -5.89 -18.10 -24.23
C MET A 136 -4.84 -17.33 -23.46
N ILE A 137 -3.72 -17.07 -24.15
CA ILE A 137 -2.65 -16.22 -23.68
C ILE A 137 -2.62 -15.02 -24.61
N LEU A 138 -2.88 -13.82 -24.07
CA LEU A 138 -2.93 -12.59 -24.83
C LEU A 138 -1.88 -11.60 -24.31
N PRO A 139 -1.10 -10.97 -25.19
CA PRO A 139 -0.23 -9.88 -24.78
C PRO A 139 -1.09 -8.65 -24.46
N VAL A 140 -0.74 -7.94 -23.38
CA VAL A 140 -1.38 -6.68 -22.99
C VAL A 140 -0.36 -5.57 -23.13
N GLY A 141 -0.56 -4.66 -24.08
CA GLY A 141 0.25 -3.46 -24.24
C GLY A 141 -0.12 -2.41 -23.20
N PHE A 142 0.86 -1.97 -22.43
CA PHE A 142 0.77 -0.86 -21.49
C PHE A 142 1.52 0.33 -22.09
N GLU A 143 0.81 1.41 -22.38
CA GLU A 143 1.37 2.66 -22.88
C GLU A 143 1.12 3.81 -21.90
N LEU A 144 2.20 4.34 -21.34
CA LEU A 144 2.20 5.50 -20.46
C LEU A 144 2.23 6.77 -21.31
N LEU A 145 1.21 7.60 -21.17
CA LEU A 145 0.95 8.75 -22.06
C LEU A 145 1.53 10.06 -21.53
N THR A 146 1.99 10.08 -20.29
CA THR A 146 2.48 11.28 -19.58
C THR A 146 3.93 11.11 -19.15
N GLU A 147 4.55 12.20 -18.71
CA GLU A 147 5.83 12.17 -18.00
C GLU A 147 5.65 11.73 -16.54
N PRO A 148 6.69 11.17 -15.89
CA PRO A 148 6.64 10.68 -14.50
C PRO A 148 6.04 11.67 -13.51
N GLU A 149 6.40 12.96 -13.60
CA GLU A 149 5.93 14.03 -12.71
C GLU A 149 4.42 14.26 -12.86
N THR A 150 3.95 14.26 -14.10
CA THR A 150 2.54 14.42 -14.40
C THR A 150 1.77 13.18 -13.95
N PHE A 151 2.30 11.98 -14.19
CA PHE A 151 1.68 10.74 -13.71
C PHE A 151 1.59 10.69 -12.19
N TYR A 152 2.66 11.05 -11.49
CA TYR A 152 2.69 11.12 -10.03
C TYR A 152 1.60 12.06 -9.50
N SER A 153 1.50 13.27 -10.09
CA SER A 153 0.47 14.23 -9.69
C SER A 153 -0.95 13.72 -9.90
N LEU A 154 -1.22 13.07 -11.04
CA LEU A 154 -2.55 12.56 -11.40
C LEU A 154 -2.92 11.35 -10.53
N VAL A 155 -2.01 10.40 -10.34
CA VAL A 155 -2.35 9.10 -9.73
C VAL A 155 -2.17 9.11 -8.21
N PHE A 156 -1.12 9.75 -7.69
CA PHE A 156 -0.72 9.62 -6.29
C PHE A 156 -0.96 10.89 -5.45
N ALA A 157 -0.87 12.08 -6.03
CA ALA A 157 -1.06 13.33 -5.27
C ALA A 157 -2.54 13.76 -5.18
N ASP A 158 -3.33 13.51 -6.22
CA ASP A 158 -4.74 13.93 -6.31
C ASP A 158 -5.70 12.80 -5.89
N SER A 159 -6.73 13.10 -5.09
CA SER A 159 -7.75 12.11 -4.68
C SER A 159 -8.94 11.97 -5.63
N ASP A 160 -8.93 12.61 -6.80
CA ASP A 160 -10.07 12.54 -7.74
C ASP A 160 -10.22 11.16 -8.40
N ILE A 161 -11.43 10.91 -8.91
CA ILE A 161 -11.80 9.66 -9.59
C ILE A 161 -11.03 9.53 -10.91
N ILE A 162 -10.61 8.29 -11.21
CA ILE A 162 -10.00 7.94 -12.50
C ILE A 162 -11.12 7.53 -13.46
N ASP A 163 -11.24 8.25 -14.57
CA ASP A 163 -12.16 7.94 -15.65
C ASP A 163 -11.57 6.84 -16.54
N VAL A 164 -12.37 5.81 -16.83
CA VAL A 164 -11.98 4.70 -17.71
C VAL A 164 -12.88 4.70 -18.93
N HIS A 165 -12.28 4.83 -20.10
CA HIS A 165 -12.97 4.85 -21.38
C HIS A 165 -12.48 3.73 -22.28
N GLY A 166 -13.39 3.06 -22.98
CA GLY A 166 -13.04 2.08 -24.00
C GLY A 166 -14.27 1.42 -24.57
N GLU A 167 -14.15 0.92 -25.80
CA GLU A 167 -15.21 0.22 -26.50
C GLU A 167 -14.67 -1.11 -27.01
N ILE A 168 -15.40 -2.19 -26.76
CA ILE A 168 -15.03 -3.55 -27.14
C ILE A 168 -16.01 -4.02 -28.22
N PRO A 169 -15.61 -4.03 -29.51
CA PRO A 169 -16.44 -4.57 -30.57
C PRO A 169 -16.38 -6.11 -30.56
N VAL A 170 -17.53 -6.77 -30.57
CA VAL A 170 -17.67 -8.23 -30.60
C VAL A 170 -18.43 -8.63 -31.86
N LEU A 171 -17.73 -9.26 -32.80
CA LEU A 171 -18.28 -9.72 -34.07
C LEU A 171 -18.85 -11.13 -33.92
N ILE A 172 -20.16 -11.27 -34.14
CA ILE A 172 -20.87 -12.55 -34.16
C ILE A 172 -21.12 -12.94 -35.63
N SER A 173 -20.27 -13.80 -36.16
CA SER A 173 -20.27 -14.20 -37.58
C SER A 173 -21.18 -15.40 -37.90
N CYS A 174 -21.60 -16.14 -36.88
CA CYS A 174 -22.34 -17.40 -37.04
C CYS A 174 -23.84 -17.22 -37.32
N MET A 175 -24.35 -15.98 -37.39
CA MET A 175 -25.74 -15.68 -37.69
C MET A 175 -25.95 -15.48 -39.19
N LEU A 176 -27.18 -15.68 -39.65
CA LEU A 176 -27.55 -15.55 -41.08
C LEU A 176 -27.21 -14.17 -41.65
N VAL A 177 -27.24 -13.14 -40.78
CA VAL A 177 -26.63 -11.82 -41.01
C VAL A 177 -25.64 -11.58 -39.87
N PRO A 178 -24.33 -11.51 -40.15
CA PRO A 178 -23.32 -11.14 -39.15
C PRO A 178 -23.59 -9.76 -38.57
N PHE A 179 -23.35 -9.59 -37.27
CA PHE A 179 -23.47 -8.29 -36.62
C PHE A 179 -22.39 -8.09 -35.56
N THR A 180 -22.14 -6.84 -35.22
CA THR A 180 -21.16 -6.43 -34.20
C THR A 180 -21.88 -5.80 -33.03
N ILE A 181 -21.58 -6.26 -31.82
CA ILE A 181 -22.03 -5.62 -30.57
C ILE A 181 -20.88 -4.77 -30.05
N HIS A 182 -21.17 -3.57 -29.59
CA HIS A 182 -20.19 -2.69 -28.98
C HIS A 182 -20.45 -2.62 -27.48
N LEU A 183 -19.49 -3.07 -26.67
CA LEU A 183 -19.56 -3.04 -25.21
C LEU A 183 -18.73 -1.86 -24.69
N ASP A 184 -19.34 -1.00 -23.89
CA ASP A 184 -18.62 0.07 -23.19
C ASP A 184 -17.92 -0.50 -21.96
N VAL A 185 -16.64 -0.18 -21.80
CA VAL A 185 -15.80 -0.64 -20.68
C VAL A 185 -16.28 -0.07 -19.35
N SER A 186 -16.87 1.13 -19.32
CA SER A 186 -17.42 1.72 -18.11
C SER A 186 -18.55 0.88 -17.49
N ASN A 187 -19.32 0.17 -18.32
CA ASN A 187 -20.36 -0.76 -17.90
C ASN A 187 -19.79 -2.07 -17.32
N LEU A 188 -18.51 -2.37 -17.52
CA LEU A 188 -17.84 -3.55 -16.95
C LEU A 188 -17.26 -3.30 -15.55
N LEU A 189 -17.11 -2.03 -15.18
CA LEU A 189 -16.60 -1.60 -13.87
C LEU A 189 -17.70 -1.39 -12.84
N THR A 190 -18.98 -1.45 -13.25
CA THR A 190 -20.14 -1.35 -12.36
C THR A 190 -20.53 -2.73 -11.79
N ASP A 191 -20.93 -2.72 -10.52
CA ASP A 191 -21.17 -3.87 -9.62
C ASP A 191 -21.45 -5.23 -10.26
N ASN A 192 -20.53 -6.18 -10.05
CA ASN A 192 -20.83 -7.60 -10.18
C ASN A 192 -21.49 -8.10 -8.89
N PRO A 193 -22.75 -8.58 -8.92
CA PRO A 193 -23.35 -9.21 -7.76
C PRO A 193 -22.55 -10.46 -7.38
N ARG A 194 -22.12 -10.53 -6.12
CA ARG A 194 -21.40 -11.67 -5.57
C ARG A 194 -22.16 -12.96 -5.88
N LEU A 195 -21.46 -13.97 -6.38
CA LEU A 195 -22.01 -15.32 -6.54
C LEU A 195 -22.51 -15.82 -5.17
N PRO A 196 -23.73 -16.38 -5.08
CA PRO A 196 -24.25 -16.94 -3.83
C PRO A 196 -23.30 -18.00 -3.26
N VAL A 197 -23.06 -17.93 -1.95
CA VAL A 197 -22.28 -18.93 -1.20
C VAL A 197 -22.95 -20.30 -1.38
N GLY A 198 -22.36 -21.16 -2.20
CA GLY A 198 -22.92 -22.48 -2.54
C GLY A 198 -22.46 -23.06 -3.89
N THR A 199 -21.82 -22.28 -4.76
CA THR A 199 -21.20 -22.81 -5.99
C THR A 199 -19.91 -23.55 -5.65
N THR A 200 -19.83 -24.83 -6.02
CA THR A 200 -18.61 -25.65 -5.91
C THR A 200 -17.46 -24.97 -6.64
N ILE A 201 -16.49 -24.49 -5.85
CA ILE A 201 -15.25 -23.90 -6.32
C ILE A 201 -14.43 -25.01 -7.03
N PRO A 202 -14.10 -24.87 -8.33
CA PRO A 202 -13.28 -25.85 -9.04
C PRO A 202 -11.93 -26.07 -8.33
N PRO A 203 -11.32 -27.27 -8.37
CA PRO A 203 -10.04 -27.54 -7.71
C PRO A 203 -8.89 -26.62 -8.18
N LYS A 204 -8.94 -26.08 -9.41
CA LYS A 204 -8.00 -25.06 -9.90
C LYS A 204 -8.11 -23.71 -9.17
N TRP A 205 -9.24 -23.43 -8.52
CA TRP A 205 -9.45 -22.20 -7.75
C TRP A 205 -8.97 -22.34 -6.28
N ARG A 206 -8.43 -23.51 -5.88
CA ARG A 206 -7.79 -23.70 -4.57
C ARG A 206 -6.44 -22.99 -4.42
N TYR A 207 -5.90 -22.42 -5.51
CA TYR A 207 -4.71 -21.56 -5.49
C TYR A 207 -5.04 -20.08 -5.30
N ALA A 208 -6.34 -19.71 -5.23
CA ALA A 208 -6.70 -18.50 -4.54
C ALA A 208 -6.28 -18.75 -3.09
N LEU A 209 -5.35 -17.95 -2.56
CA LEU A 209 -5.25 -17.73 -1.12
C LEU A 209 -6.69 -17.73 -0.59
N ASP A 210 -7.00 -18.66 0.32
CA ASP A 210 -8.13 -18.47 1.20
C ASP A 210 -8.05 -17.00 1.63
N PRO A 211 -9.06 -16.15 1.37
CA PRO A 211 -9.15 -14.92 2.16
C PRO A 211 -9.08 -15.41 3.61
N PRO A 212 -8.21 -14.83 4.46
CA PRO A 212 -8.05 -15.33 5.81
C PRO A 212 -9.45 -15.52 6.41
N LEU A 213 -9.74 -16.73 6.90
CA LEU A 213 -11.01 -17.10 7.53
C LEU A 213 -11.40 -16.16 8.69
N TYR A 214 -10.50 -15.25 9.07
CA TYR A 214 -10.71 -14.13 9.96
C TYR A 214 -10.82 -12.83 9.18
N GLY A 215 -12.06 -12.38 8.95
CA GLY A 215 -12.35 -11.02 8.51
C GLY A 215 -13.45 -10.92 7.47
N SER A 216 -14.68 -11.29 7.82
CA SER A 216 -15.90 -11.05 7.04
C SER A 216 -16.23 -9.55 6.78
N GLY A 217 -15.30 -8.63 7.09
CA GLY A 217 -15.46 -7.18 6.95
C GLY A 217 -14.65 -6.52 5.83
N ALA A 218 -13.56 -7.13 5.33
CA ALA A 218 -12.58 -6.42 4.49
C ALA A 218 -13.06 -6.09 3.05
N TRP A 219 -14.16 -6.68 2.60
CA TRP A 219 -14.68 -6.49 1.23
C TRP A 219 -16.02 -5.74 1.18
N ASN A 220 -16.49 -5.19 2.30
CA ASN A 220 -17.77 -4.47 2.35
C ASN A 220 -17.67 -3.00 1.87
N SER A 221 -16.47 -2.50 1.59
CA SER A 221 -16.18 -1.11 1.20
C SER A 221 -16.00 -0.87 -0.31
N GLY A 222 -16.15 -1.91 -1.14
CA GLY A 222 -15.96 -1.82 -2.60
C GLY A 222 -14.62 -2.43 -3.06
N VAL A 223 -14.51 -2.70 -4.36
CA VAL A 223 -13.38 -3.46 -4.94
C VAL A 223 -12.04 -2.78 -4.73
N VAL A 224 -12.00 -1.44 -4.79
CA VAL A 224 -10.78 -0.63 -4.65
C VAL A 224 -10.23 -0.69 -3.23
N ASP A 225 -11.09 -0.58 -2.23
CA ASP A 225 -10.70 -0.62 -0.82
C ASP A 225 -10.21 -2.02 -0.41
N GLY A 226 -10.84 -3.08 -0.91
CA GLY A 226 -10.38 -4.45 -0.69
C GLY A 226 -8.99 -4.74 -1.29
N ILE A 227 -8.65 -4.16 -2.45
CA ILE A 227 -7.31 -4.28 -3.06
C ILE A 227 -6.26 -3.55 -2.21
N LYS A 228 -6.60 -2.36 -1.70
CA LYS A 228 -5.70 -1.58 -0.85
C LYS A 228 -5.35 -2.32 0.45
N ASP A 229 -6.36 -2.86 1.13
CA ASP A 229 -6.16 -3.58 2.39
C ASP A 229 -5.32 -4.85 2.19
N GLU A 230 -5.57 -5.58 1.11
CA GLU A 230 -4.79 -6.77 0.78
C GLU A 230 -3.35 -6.43 0.40
N LEU A 231 -3.12 -5.34 -0.35
CA LEU A 231 -1.78 -4.86 -0.66
C LEU A 231 -1.03 -4.46 0.63
N GLN A 232 -1.70 -3.74 1.53
CA GLN A 232 -1.12 -3.35 2.81
C GLN A 232 -0.76 -4.57 3.67
N ARG A 233 -1.62 -5.61 3.67
CA ARG A 233 -1.36 -6.88 4.35
C ARG A 233 -0.12 -7.58 3.79
N VAL A 234 -0.02 -7.70 2.46
CA VAL A 234 1.12 -8.35 1.78
C VAL A 234 2.42 -7.59 2.04
N VAL A 235 2.42 -6.26 1.89
CA VAL A 235 3.60 -5.41 2.17
C VAL A 235 4.04 -5.57 3.63
N THR A 236 3.10 -5.56 4.57
CA THR A 236 3.40 -5.74 5.99
C THR A 236 4.03 -7.11 6.25
N GLN A 237 3.54 -8.17 5.61
CA GLN A 237 4.08 -9.52 5.76
C GLN A 237 5.50 -9.63 5.18
N VAL A 238 5.75 -9.04 4.00
CA VAL A 238 7.08 -8.95 3.39
C VAL A 238 8.07 -8.24 4.32
N LEU A 239 7.72 -7.05 4.80
CA LEU A 239 8.57 -6.25 5.69
C LEU A 239 8.84 -6.97 7.02
N LYS A 240 7.82 -7.60 7.62
CA LYS A 240 8.00 -8.43 8.83
C LYS A 240 8.96 -9.58 8.58
N THR A 241 8.86 -10.24 7.44
CA THR A 241 9.72 -11.40 7.13
C THR A 241 11.16 -10.96 6.92
N ILE A 242 11.39 -9.83 6.24
CA ILE A 242 12.71 -9.20 6.09
C ILE A 242 13.27 -8.78 7.45
N ALA A 243 12.49 -8.11 8.29
CA ALA A 243 12.92 -7.67 9.60
C ALA A 243 13.28 -8.82 10.55
N LEU A 244 12.63 -9.98 10.40
CA LEU A 244 12.92 -11.20 11.18
C LEU A 244 14.01 -12.09 10.57
N SER A 245 14.52 -11.74 9.39
CA SER A 245 15.57 -12.49 8.71
C SER A 245 16.96 -12.18 9.28
N ASN A 246 17.88 -13.12 9.16
CA ASN A 246 19.28 -12.89 9.52
C ASN A 246 19.95 -12.05 8.43
N PHE A 247 20.46 -10.88 8.81
CA PHE A 247 21.25 -10.04 7.93
C PHE A 247 22.71 -10.50 7.93
N HIS A 248 23.28 -10.59 6.74
CA HIS A 248 24.73 -10.69 6.55
C HIS A 248 25.28 -9.28 6.42
N THR A 249 26.33 -8.98 7.18
CA THR A 249 26.96 -7.67 7.18
C THR A 249 28.38 -7.78 6.65
N ASP A 250 28.66 -7.10 5.56
CA ASP A 250 30.00 -6.90 5.02
C ASP A 250 30.42 -5.45 5.28
N THR A 251 31.71 -5.23 5.46
CA THR A 251 32.26 -3.90 5.75
C THR A 251 33.53 -3.72 4.93
N ASP A 252 33.58 -2.65 4.15
CA ASP A 252 34.77 -2.27 3.39
C ASP A 252 35.31 -0.91 3.87
N ASP A 253 36.22 -0.29 3.12
CA ASP A 253 36.81 1.00 3.52
C ASP A 253 35.84 2.19 3.41
N GLN A 254 34.77 2.08 2.61
CA GLN A 254 33.87 3.18 2.26
C GLN A 254 32.46 3.04 2.83
N GLU A 255 31.97 1.82 3.02
CA GLU A 255 30.60 1.52 3.37
C GLU A 255 30.47 0.31 4.31
N ILE A 256 29.32 0.26 4.96
CA ILE A 256 28.82 -0.92 5.67
C ILE A 256 27.61 -1.40 4.87
N PHE A 257 27.68 -2.64 4.40
CA PHE A 257 26.69 -3.26 3.56
C PHE A 257 25.99 -4.37 4.35
N ALA A 258 24.68 -4.31 4.47
CA ALA A 258 23.86 -5.37 5.06
C ALA A 258 22.93 -5.94 3.99
N PHE A 259 22.87 -7.26 3.86
CA PHE A 259 21.98 -7.91 2.92
C PHE A 259 21.29 -9.12 3.52
N THR A 260 20.10 -9.40 3.00
CA THR A 260 19.32 -10.57 3.38
C THR A 260 18.56 -11.09 2.17
N ASP A 261 18.45 -12.40 2.12
CA ASP A 261 17.69 -13.10 1.10
C ASP A 261 16.53 -13.83 1.79
N VAL A 262 15.32 -13.49 1.37
CA VAL A 262 14.09 -14.02 1.94
C VAL A 262 13.29 -14.75 0.87
N SER A 263 12.90 -15.98 1.18
CA SER A 263 11.95 -16.75 0.37
C SER A 263 10.67 -16.91 1.14
N PHE A 264 9.53 -16.64 0.51
CA PHE A 264 8.23 -16.94 1.08
C PHE A 264 7.26 -17.40 -0.01
N GLU A 265 6.24 -18.14 0.42
CA GLU A 265 5.22 -18.64 -0.48
C GLU A 265 4.10 -17.59 -0.62
N TYR A 266 3.91 -17.07 -1.82
CA TYR A 266 2.80 -16.18 -2.15
C TYR A 266 2.37 -16.40 -3.60
N ALA A 267 1.18 -16.98 -3.76
CA ALA A 267 0.55 -17.21 -5.04
C ALA A 267 -0.59 -16.21 -5.25
N SER A 268 -0.61 -15.57 -6.42
CA SER A 268 -1.69 -14.69 -6.84
C SER A 268 -1.94 -14.87 -8.34
N ARG A 269 -3.18 -14.62 -8.75
CA ARG A 269 -3.50 -14.52 -10.19
C ARG A 269 -2.85 -13.30 -10.83
N VAL A 270 -2.40 -12.32 -10.05
CA VAL A 270 -1.67 -11.16 -10.54
C VAL A 270 -0.20 -11.30 -10.17
N LEU A 271 0.66 -11.46 -11.19
CA LEU A 271 2.10 -11.41 -11.05
C LEU A 271 2.61 -10.00 -11.24
N TRP A 272 3.42 -9.54 -10.29
CA TRP A 272 4.07 -8.24 -10.34
C TRP A 272 5.56 -8.44 -10.64
N ASN A 273 6.01 -7.99 -11.81
CA ASN A 273 7.43 -7.92 -12.11
C ASN A 273 7.98 -6.59 -11.57
N LEU A 274 8.65 -6.62 -10.42
CA LEU A 274 9.16 -5.42 -9.76
C LEU A 274 10.63 -5.21 -10.14
N PRO A 275 11.02 -4.03 -10.65
CA PRO A 275 12.41 -3.73 -10.96
C PRO A 275 13.25 -3.66 -9.69
N SER A 276 14.58 -3.73 -9.83
CA SER A 276 15.46 -3.38 -8.72
C SER A 276 15.21 -1.92 -8.34
N LEU A 277 14.99 -1.67 -7.06
CA LEU A 277 14.67 -0.33 -6.56
C LEU A 277 15.50 -0.04 -5.32
N SER A 278 15.73 1.25 -5.10
CA SER A 278 16.37 1.80 -3.93
C SER A 278 15.55 2.96 -3.38
N VAL A 279 15.61 3.14 -2.07
CA VAL A 279 15.08 4.27 -1.34
C VAL A 279 16.18 4.81 -0.44
N LYS A 280 16.19 6.12 -0.26
CA LYS A 280 17.10 6.83 0.64
C LYS A 280 16.31 7.26 1.85
N VAL A 281 16.80 6.90 3.02
CA VAL A 281 16.34 7.47 4.29
C VAL A 281 17.22 8.68 4.56
N GLN A 282 16.58 9.84 4.71
CA GLN A 282 17.26 11.11 4.88
C GLN A 282 16.83 11.81 6.17
N SER A 283 17.73 12.62 6.72
CA SER A 283 17.43 13.49 7.86
C SER A 283 16.47 14.63 7.46
N ALA A 284 16.01 15.38 8.46
CA ALA A 284 15.24 16.61 8.25
C ALA A 284 15.95 17.62 7.31
N GLN A 285 17.29 17.65 7.31
CA GLN A 285 18.13 18.49 6.45
C GLN A 285 18.40 17.86 5.07
N ARG A 286 17.71 16.77 4.70
CA ARG A 286 17.86 16.03 3.43
C ARG A 286 19.24 15.40 3.23
N GLN A 287 19.97 15.13 4.31
CA GLN A 287 21.22 14.37 4.24
C GLN A 287 20.89 12.88 4.28
N THR A 288 21.49 12.09 3.39
CA THR A 288 21.30 10.64 3.36
C THR A 288 21.90 10.00 4.62
N ILE A 289 21.10 9.18 5.29
CA ILE A 289 21.50 8.40 6.48
C ILE A 289 21.83 6.98 6.05
N LEU A 290 20.93 6.37 5.29
CA LEU A 290 21.11 5.03 4.73
C LEU A 290 20.37 4.92 3.39
N VAL A 291 20.82 3.97 2.59
CA VAL A 291 20.12 3.53 1.37
C VAL A 291 19.62 2.13 1.62
N ALA A 292 18.36 1.84 1.28
CA ALA A 292 17.81 0.49 1.34
C ALA A 292 17.18 0.15 0.00
N GLY A 293 17.17 -1.13 -0.36
CA GLY A 293 16.62 -1.51 -1.65
C GLY A 293 16.34 -2.99 -1.79
N PHE A 294 15.70 -3.31 -2.91
CA PHE A 294 15.42 -4.68 -3.35
C PHE A 294 16.04 -4.90 -4.71
N LYS A 295 16.62 -6.07 -4.93
CA LYS A 295 16.89 -6.53 -6.29
C LYS A 295 15.58 -6.96 -6.94
N ARG A 296 15.53 -6.88 -8.27
CA ARG A 296 14.39 -7.31 -9.09
C ARG A 296 13.83 -8.65 -8.63
N PHE A 297 12.51 -8.71 -8.44
CA PHE A 297 11.80 -9.94 -8.08
C PHE A 297 10.42 -10.00 -8.71
N ILE A 298 9.84 -11.21 -8.75
CA ILE A 298 8.47 -11.45 -9.21
C ILE A 298 7.64 -11.81 -7.98
N LEU A 299 6.53 -11.10 -7.77
CA LEU A 299 5.59 -11.36 -6.69
C LEU A 299 4.34 -12.06 -7.23
N GLY A 300 3.93 -13.17 -6.61
CA GLY A 300 2.67 -13.85 -6.89
C GLY A 300 2.79 -15.18 -7.64
N ASP A 301 3.99 -15.61 -7.99
CA ASP A 301 4.25 -16.84 -8.76
C ASP A 301 4.24 -18.12 -7.91
N GLY A 302 3.93 -18.00 -6.63
CA GLY A 302 3.95 -19.08 -5.65
C GLY A 302 5.21 -19.04 -4.81
N GLN A 303 6.41 -19.02 -5.43
CA GLN A 303 7.68 -18.94 -4.71
C GLN A 303 8.40 -17.64 -5.00
N THR A 304 8.24 -16.67 -4.10
CA THR A 304 8.88 -15.36 -4.25
C THR A 304 10.20 -15.34 -3.50
N PHE A 305 11.26 -14.95 -4.20
CA PHE A 305 12.60 -14.70 -3.65
C PHE A 305 12.89 -13.20 -3.69
N ILE A 306 13.17 -12.60 -2.54
CA ILE A 306 13.54 -11.19 -2.40
C ILE A 306 14.95 -11.11 -1.86
N SER A 307 15.82 -10.44 -2.59
CA SER A 307 17.14 -10.02 -2.10
C SER A 307 17.06 -8.55 -1.71
N ALA A 308 17.15 -8.28 -0.42
CA ALA A 308 17.09 -6.95 0.16
C ALA A 308 18.49 -6.52 0.63
N TYR A 309 18.79 -5.24 0.49
CA TYR A 309 20.06 -4.68 0.94
C TYR A 309 19.87 -3.34 1.64
N THR A 310 20.87 -2.98 2.44
CA THR A 310 20.98 -1.69 3.12
C THR A 310 22.44 -1.28 3.13
N GLU A 311 22.70 -0.04 2.75
CA GLU A 311 24.02 0.59 2.64
C GLU A 311 24.09 1.79 3.57
N VAL A 312 25.18 1.86 4.35
CA VAL A 312 25.54 3.03 5.14
C VAL A 312 26.94 3.46 4.74
N PHE A 313 27.05 4.64 4.13
CA PHE A 313 28.35 5.19 3.72
C PHE A 313 29.10 5.73 4.94
N LYS A 314 30.32 5.25 5.18
CA LYS A 314 31.14 5.63 6.35
C LYS A 314 31.52 7.11 6.35
N ASN A 315 31.69 7.70 5.17
CA ASN A 315 31.93 9.14 5.02
C ASN A 315 30.68 10.01 5.25
N GLN A 316 29.51 9.39 5.46
CA GLN A 316 28.22 10.04 5.74
C GLN A 316 27.64 9.51 7.06
N SER A 317 28.49 9.21 8.05
CA SER A 317 28.05 8.77 9.38
C SER A 317 27.64 9.93 10.30
N GLU A 318 28.05 11.17 10.02
CA GLU A 318 27.69 12.35 10.81
C GLU A 318 26.17 12.57 10.91
N PRO A 319 25.36 12.48 9.83
CA PRO A 319 23.91 12.58 9.93
C PRO A 319 23.30 11.51 10.84
N LEU A 320 23.81 10.27 10.80
CA LEU A 320 23.35 9.19 11.67
C LEU A 320 23.68 9.48 13.14
N GLN A 321 24.90 9.93 13.42
CA GLN A 321 25.34 10.27 14.78
C GLN A 321 24.57 11.47 15.34
N SER A 322 24.37 12.52 14.54
CA SER A 322 23.57 13.69 14.91
C SER A 322 22.11 13.34 15.18
N MET A 323 21.55 12.42 14.39
CA MET A 323 20.19 11.91 14.58
C MET A 323 20.07 11.11 15.88
N LEU A 324 21.01 10.19 16.14
CA LEU A 324 21.04 9.43 17.39
C LEU A 324 21.18 10.37 18.59
N GLN A 325 22.05 11.37 18.51
CA GLN A 325 22.24 12.36 19.57
C GLN A 325 20.95 13.14 19.85
N SER A 326 20.25 13.61 18.81
CA SER A 326 19.00 14.37 18.95
C SER A 326 17.89 13.51 19.56
N TYR A 327 17.72 12.27 19.07
CA TYR A 327 16.74 11.33 19.61
C TYR A 327 16.99 11.01 21.09
N LEU A 328 18.25 10.73 21.44
CA LEU A 328 18.61 10.42 22.83
C LEU A 328 18.51 11.66 23.75
N ALA A 329 18.67 12.87 23.22
CA ALA A 329 18.40 14.11 23.96
C ALA A 329 16.90 14.36 24.20
N GLY A 330 16.02 13.64 23.51
CA GLY A 330 14.57 13.76 23.64
C GLY A 330 13.91 14.66 22.59
N ASP A 331 14.62 14.97 21.50
CA ASP A 331 14.09 15.71 20.36
C ASP A 331 13.49 14.74 19.32
N ASP A 332 12.23 14.96 18.97
CA ASP A 332 11.55 14.16 17.96
C ASP A 332 12.28 14.26 16.62
N LEU A 333 12.44 13.12 15.95
CA LEU A 333 13.12 13.07 14.66
C LEU A 333 12.12 13.14 13.51
N VAL A 334 12.52 13.82 12.46
CA VAL A 334 11.84 13.78 11.17
C VAL A 334 12.74 13.07 10.16
N LEU A 335 12.22 11.98 9.59
CA LEU A 335 12.87 11.23 8.54
C LEU A 335 12.11 11.40 7.24
N HIS A 336 12.85 11.48 6.14
CA HIS A 336 12.31 11.50 4.79
C HIS A 336 12.71 10.21 4.07
N ILE A 337 11.73 9.47 3.57
CA ILE A 337 11.97 8.31 2.71
C ILE A 337 11.64 8.72 1.29
N VAL A 338 12.69 8.80 0.47
CA VAL A 338 12.60 9.21 -0.95
C VAL A 338 13.16 8.14 -1.86
N GLY A 339 12.75 8.10 -3.13
CA GLY A 339 13.39 7.20 -4.09
C GLY A 339 14.88 7.50 -4.27
N GLY A 340 15.67 6.43 -4.37
CA GLY A 340 17.13 6.47 -4.44
C GLY A 340 17.71 6.34 -5.85
N ASN A 341 16.88 6.26 -6.88
CA ASN A 341 17.20 5.68 -8.19
C ASN A 341 17.64 6.71 -9.23
N ARG A 342 18.42 7.70 -8.79
CA ARG A 342 18.89 8.78 -9.65
C ARG A 342 19.62 8.20 -10.87
N GLU A 343 19.41 8.84 -12.02
CA GLU A 343 20.01 8.47 -13.32
C GLU A 343 19.46 7.18 -13.94
N THR A 344 18.33 6.65 -13.42
CA THR A 344 17.62 5.55 -14.09
C THR A 344 16.75 6.06 -15.25
N ASP A 345 16.75 5.32 -16.35
CA ASP A 345 15.79 5.49 -17.46
C ASP A 345 14.45 4.78 -17.20
N CYS A 346 14.35 4.01 -16.11
CA CYS A 346 13.14 3.25 -15.78
C CYS A 346 12.04 4.20 -15.28
N TYR A 347 10.95 4.33 -16.06
CA TYR A 347 9.84 5.24 -15.75
C TYR A 347 9.23 5.02 -14.37
N SER A 348 8.97 3.77 -13.96
CA SER A 348 8.38 3.46 -12.64
C SER A 348 9.30 3.87 -11.48
N LEU A 349 10.62 3.78 -11.65
CA LEU A 349 11.60 4.25 -10.66
C LEU A 349 11.72 5.78 -10.64
N GLN A 350 11.60 6.45 -11.80
CA GLN A 350 11.51 7.91 -11.86
C GLN A 350 10.29 8.43 -11.11
N VAL A 351 9.15 7.75 -11.20
CA VAL A 351 7.95 8.07 -10.39
C VAL A 351 8.22 7.85 -8.91
N LEU A 352 8.90 6.76 -8.53
CA LEU A 352 9.27 6.48 -7.13
C LEU A 352 10.19 7.56 -6.55
N ASP A 353 11.11 8.12 -7.33
CA ASP A 353 12.01 9.20 -6.92
C ASP A 353 11.28 10.53 -6.63
N LEU A 354 10.03 10.68 -7.05
CA LEU A 354 9.16 11.82 -6.71
C LEU A 354 8.38 11.63 -5.41
N VAL A 355 8.34 10.40 -4.89
CA VAL A 355 7.66 10.09 -3.62
C VAL A 355 8.52 10.59 -2.46
N ASP A 356 7.91 11.35 -1.56
CA ASP A 356 8.52 11.77 -0.30
C ASP A 356 7.61 11.42 0.88
N VAL A 357 7.96 10.35 1.59
CA VAL A 357 7.24 9.95 2.80
C VAL A 357 7.94 10.55 4.00
N LYS A 358 7.24 11.47 4.68
CA LYS A 358 7.66 12.00 5.97
C LYS A 358 7.27 11.03 7.08
N VAL A 359 8.25 10.63 7.89
CA VAL A 359 8.06 9.77 9.06
C VAL A 359 8.53 10.55 10.29
N ASP A 360 7.60 10.77 11.22
CA ASP A 360 7.90 11.40 12.51
C ASP A 360 8.18 10.29 13.54
N VAL A 361 9.37 10.32 14.14
CA VAL A 361 9.80 9.34 15.16
C VAL A 361 9.83 10.04 16.52
N PRO A 362 8.91 9.70 17.44
CA PRO A 362 8.84 10.34 18.75
C PRO A 362 10.02 9.92 19.61
N ALA A 363 10.69 10.89 20.23
CA ALA A 363 11.83 10.68 21.13
C ALA A 363 11.44 10.64 22.61
N LYS A 364 10.15 10.83 22.90
CA LYS A 364 9.58 10.85 24.25
C LYS A 364 8.68 9.66 24.50
N ILE A 365 8.80 9.11 25.70
CA ILE A 365 7.92 8.07 26.24
C ILE A 365 7.30 8.66 27.50
N ASP A 366 5.97 8.74 27.56
CA ASP A 366 5.25 9.38 28.68
C ASP A 366 5.68 10.85 28.91
N ASP A 367 5.83 11.63 27.82
CA ASP A 367 6.30 13.02 27.82
C ASP A 367 7.73 13.26 28.38
N LYS A 368 8.48 12.20 28.70
CA LYS A 368 9.86 12.26 29.17
C LYS A 368 10.84 11.79 28.10
N PRO A 369 12.08 12.33 28.05
CA PRO A 369 13.12 11.82 27.16
C PRO A 369 13.30 10.31 27.30
N ALA A 370 13.47 9.61 26.18
CA ALA A 370 13.62 8.16 26.17
C ALA A 370 14.88 7.68 26.91
N LEU A 371 15.94 8.48 26.90
CA LEU A 371 17.22 8.20 27.57
C LEU A 371 17.19 8.55 29.07
N LEU A 372 16.85 9.79 29.44
CA LEU A 372 16.97 10.29 30.83
C LEU A 372 15.59 10.32 31.51
N ARG A 373 15.31 9.30 32.34
CA ARG A 373 13.95 9.03 32.86
C ARG A 373 13.70 9.63 34.24
N GLU A 374 14.67 9.51 35.14
CA GLU A 374 14.54 9.95 36.53
C GLU A 374 15.82 10.60 37.04
N TYR A 375 15.65 11.61 37.88
CA TYR A 375 16.72 12.30 38.58
C TYR A 375 16.26 12.60 40.01
N SER A 376 17.16 12.48 40.97
CA SER A 376 16.89 12.90 42.35
C SER A 376 18.16 13.38 43.01
N ILE A 377 18.03 14.36 43.90
CA ILE A 377 19.13 14.93 44.67
C ILE A 377 18.80 14.76 46.14
N LYS A 378 19.70 14.12 46.89
CA LYS A 378 19.55 13.88 48.32
C LYS A 378 20.63 14.66 49.07
N PRO A 379 20.30 15.82 49.64
CA PRO A 379 21.22 16.55 50.51
C PRO A 379 21.31 15.90 51.89
N SER A 380 22.53 15.87 52.46
CA SER A 380 22.86 15.28 53.75
C SER A 380 23.87 16.17 54.47
N LEU A 381 23.39 16.94 55.46
CA LEU A 381 24.24 17.83 56.24
C LEU A 381 25.03 17.04 57.28
N LYS A 382 26.37 17.07 57.21
CA LYS A 382 27.28 16.39 58.13
C LYS A 382 27.89 17.31 59.16
N GLU A 383 28.25 18.53 58.76
CA GLU A 383 28.87 19.52 59.64
C GLU A 383 28.33 20.91 59.29
N LEU A 384 27.99 21.69 60.32
CA LEU A 384 27.66 23.11 60.20
C LEU A 384 28.07 23.80 61.50
N ASP A 385 29.18 24.53 61.46
CA ASP A 385 29.70 25.27 62.61
C ASP A 385 29.97 26.74 62.27
N SER A 386 29.08 27.60 62.76
CA SER A 386 29.18 29.06 62.62
C SER A 386 30.40 29.68 63.29
N LYS A 387 31.01 29.04 64.30
CA LYS A 387 32.19 29.58 64.98
C LYS A 387 33.45 29.35 64.17
N THR A 388 33.60 28.15 63.61
CA THR A 388 34.76 27.77 62.81
C THR A 388 34.58 28.07 61.32
N HIS A 389 33.40 28.54 60.89
CA HIS A 389 33.02 28.75 59.50
C HIS A 389 33.24 27.49 58.65
N LYS A 390 32.87 26.34 59.21
CA LYS A 390 32.95 25.04 58.53
C LYS A 390 31.56 24.54 58.17
N CYS A 391 31.41 24.09 56.92
CA CYS A 391 30.28 23.27 56.51
C CYS A 391 30.76 22.03 55.75
N LEU A 392 30.02 20.93 55.92
CA LEU A 392 30.04 19.78 55.03
C LEU A 392 28.60 19.38 54.71
N LEU A 393 28.14 19.75 53.51
CA LEU A 393 26.86 19.32 52.95
C LEU A 393 27.15 18.32 51.82
N GLU A 394 26.90 17.04 52.07
CA GLU A 394 26.99 16.00 51.04
C GLU A 394 25.74 16.04 50.17
N LEU A 395 25.93 15.93 48.85
CA LEU A 395 24.86 15.86 47.87
C LEU A 395 25.03 14.56 47.09
N LYS A 396 24.01 13.71 47.17
CA LYS A 396 23.93 12.49 46.37
C LYS A 396 22.98 12.72 45.21
N VAL A 397 23.52 12.78 44.00
CA VAL A 397 22.75 12.93 42.76
C VAL A 397 22.58 11.55 42.14
N SER A 398 21.33 11.09 42.06
CA SER A 398 20.98 9.81 41.41
C SER A 398 20.34 10.10 40.07
N ILE A 399 20.92 9.60 38.99
CA ILE A 399 20.41 9.73 37.62
C ILE A 399 20.11 8.33 37.09
N LYS A 400 18.87 8.12 36.65
CA LYS A 400 18.42 6.88 36.04
C LYS A 400 18.34 7.07 34.53
N ILE A 401 19.20 6.36 33.84
CA ILE A 401 19.31 6.39 32.38
C ILE A 401 18.73 5.06 31.88
N ASN A 402 17.97 5.10 30.80
CA ASN A 402 17.38 3.95 30.10
C ASN A 402 17.95 3.86 28.68
N ASN A 403 18.29 2.67 28.18
CA ASN A 403 18.72 2.48 26.80
C ASN A 403 17.49 2.15 25.93
N PRO A 404 16.93 3.09 25.16
CA PRO A 404 15.70 2.81 24.42
C PRO A 404 15.94 2.02 23.12
N LEU A 405 17.20 1.81 22.72
CA LEU A 405 17.55 1.29 21.40
C LEU A 405 18.03 -0.17 21.48
N PRO A 406 17.83 -0.95 20.41
CA PRO A 406 18.28 -2.33 20.32
C PRO A 406 19.80 -2.45 20.06
N ILE A 407 20.61 -1.53 20.60
CA ILE A 407 22.06 -1.49 20.43
C ILE A 407 22.76 -1.34 21.77
N HIS A 408 24.00 -1.81 21.81
CA HIS A 408 24.86 -1.66 22.97
C HIS A 408 25.47 -0.26 23.02
N PHE A 409 25.57 0.30 24.23
CA PHE A 409 26.22 1.59 24.48
C PHE A 409 27.28 1.44 25.57
N ASP A 410 28.38 2.18 25.42
CA ASP A 410 29.35 2.38 26.49
C ASP A 410 29.24 3.81 27.00
N LEU A 411 28.94 3.97 28.28
CA LEU A 411 28.99 5.25 28.97
C LEU A 411 30.44 5.48 29.44
N TYR A 412 31.04 6.59 29.03
CA TYR A 412 32.43 6.93 29.39
C TYR A 412 32.51 7.92 30.55
N GLY A 413 31.49 8.74 30.72
CA GLY A 413 31.43 9.69 31.81
C GLY A 413 30.22 10.59 31.75
N ILE A 414 29.97 11.26 32.86
CA ILE A 414 28.91 12.25 33.02
C ILE A 414 29.49 13.49 33.68
N GLU A 415 29.19 14.63 33.07
CA GLU A 415 29.60 15.94 33.53
C GLU A 415 28.36 16.81 33.69
N LEU A 416 28.23 17.55 34.77
CA LEU A 416 27.12 18.47 34.98
C LEU A 416 27.44 19.56 35.99
N ASP A 417 26.76 20.69 35.85
CA ASP A 417 26.73 21.73 36.87
C ASP A 417 25.45 21.61 37.69
N LEU A 418 25.61 21.58 39.01
CA LEU A 418 24.51 21.66 39.94
C LEU A 418 24.33 23.11 40.38
N LEU A 419 23.11 23.61 40.27
CA LEU A 419 22.72 24.94 40.70
C LEU A 419 21.60 24.82 41.72
N TYR A 420 21.44 25.84 42.55
CA TYR A 420 20.35 25.94 43.52
C TYR A 420 19.64 27.28 43.39
N GLU A 421 18.36 27.28 43.70
CA GLU A 421 17.59 28.49 43.79
C GLU A 421 16.57 28.45 44.91
N LYS A 422 16.05 29.64 45.21
CA LYS A 422 14.95 29.82 46.14
C LYS A 422 13.65 29.69 45.37
N ASP A 423 13.04 28.53 45.45
CA ASP A 423 11.74 28.26 44.87
C ASP A 423 10.69 29.18 45.51
N THR A 424 10.20 30.15 44.72
CA THR A 424 9.11 31.02 45.13
C THR A 424 8.07 31.12 44.01
N PRO A 425 6.78 30.92 44.30
CA PRO A 425 5.75 30.75 43.27
C PRO A 425 5.50 32.00 42.41
N ASN A 426 6.10 33.15 42.73
CA ASN A 426 5.83 34.45 42.08
C ASN A 426 7.09 35.27 41.73
N ASN A 427 8.30 34.74 41.93
CA ASN A 427 9.53 35.47 41.65
C ASN A 427 10.51 34.59 40.88
N LEU A 428 10.97 35.08 39.73
CA LEU A 428 12.05 34.47 38.96
C LEU A 428 13.36 34.67 39.74
N SER A 429 13.69 33.75 40.65
CA SER A 429 15.06 33.65 41.15
C SER A 429 15.99 33.25 40.01
N ILE A 430 17.21 33.78 40.04
CA ILE A 430 18.26 33.34 39.12
C ILE A 430 19.01 32.21 39.85
N PRO A 431 19.11 31.01 39.25
CA PRO A 431 19.85 29.90 39.84
C PRO A 431 21.31 30.28 40.10
N LYS A 432 21.81 29.91 41.28
CA LYS A 432 23.20 30.11 41.69
C LYS A 432 23.97 28.81 41.51
N PHE A 433 25.20 28.91 40.99
CA PHE A 433 26.10 27.77 40.88
C PHE A 433 26.44 27.20 42.27
N LEU A 434 26.35 25.87 42.40
CA LEU A 434 26.65 25.16 43.63
C LEU A 434 27.97 24.39 43.51
N VAL A 435 28.03 23.47 42.56
CA VAL A 435 29.17 22.56 42.39
C VAL A 435 29.17 21.97 40.99
N HIS A 436 30.36 21.73 40.47
CA HIS A 436 30.58 21.01 39.23
C HIS A 436 30.86 19.53 39.54
N ILE A 437 30.19 18.62 38.84
CA ILE A 437 30.34 17.18 39.01
C ILE A 437 30.91 16.61 37.71
N ASN A 438 31.99 15.85 37.81
CA ASN A 438 32.58 15.10 36.71
C ASN A 438 32.90 13.68 37.20
N ASP A 439 32.21 12.69 36.65
CA ASP A 439 32.40 11.27 36.97
C ASP A 439 32.69 10.48 35.70
N THR A 440 33.88 9.89 35.64
CA THR A 440 34.36 9.07 34.52
C THR A 440 34.29 7.60 34.89
N LYS A 441 33.09 7.04 34.98
CA LYS A 441 32.87 5.61 35.16
C LYS A 441 32.50 4.97 33.83
N HIS A 442 33.22 3.90 33.47
CA HIS A 442 32.86 3.09 32.32
C HIS A 442 31.71 2.15 32.69
N VAL A 443 30.53 2.37 32.10
CA VAL A 443 29.37 1.47 32.26
C VAL A 443 28.99 0.95 30.88
N SER A 444 29.11 -0.36 30.72
CA SER A 444 28.73 -1.04 29.49
C SER A 444 27.26 -1.42 29.59
N TRP A 445 26.48 -1.10 28.56
CA TRP A 445 25.03 -1.05 28.67
C TRP A 445 24.36 -1.86 27.58
N LEU A 446 23.63 -2.90 27.98
CA LEU A 446 22.94 -3.76 27.04
C LEU A 446 21.70 -3.05 26.48
N SER A 447 21.22 -3.59 25.36
CA SER A 447 19.96 -3.20 24.74
C SER A 447 18.81 -3.25 25.75
N HIS A 448 17.99 -2.19 25.80
CA HIS A 448 16.81 -2.08 26.66
C HIS A 448 17.06 -2.18 28.18
N GLU A 449 18.32 -2.07 28.61
CA GLU A 449 18.69 -2.09 30.01
C GLU A 449 18.55 -0.70 30.64
N GLU A 450 18.35 -0.66 31.95
CA GLU A 450 18.28 0.56 32.74
C GLU A 450 19.43 0.58 33.75
N ASN A 451 20.12 1.72 33.84
CA ASN A 451 21.25 1.88 34.75
C ASN A 451 21.06 3.11 35.64
N SER A 452 21.40 2.96 36.92
CA SER A 452 21.37 4.03 37.91
C SER A 452 22.79 4.48 38.21
N LEU A 453 23.09 5.75 37.92
CA LEU A 453 24.33 6.39 38.28
C LEU A 453 24.14 7.16 39.59
N GLU A 454 25.02 6.89 40.54
CA GLU A 454 25.10 7.65 41.79
C GLU A 454 26.37 8.49 41.76
N LEU A 455 26.17 9.81 41.79
CA LEU A 455 27.21 10.82 41.79
C LEU A 455 27.25 11.47 43.17
N ASP A 456 28.34 11.27 43.88
CA ASP A 456 28.54 11.82 45.21
C ASP A 456 29.41 13.08 45.12
N THR A 457 28.93 14.19 45.67
CA THR A 457 29.66 15.45 45.77
C THR A 457 29.42 16.12 47.11
N ALA A 458 30.18 17.18 47.42
CA ALA A 458 30.06 17.90 48.68
C ALA A 458 30.29 19.40 48.51
N VAL A 459 29.56 20.18 49.31
CA VAL A 459 29.69 21.64 49.42
C VAL A 459 30.38 21.96 50.74
N HIS A 460 31.49 22.68 50.64
CA HIS A 460 32.32 23.08 51.78
C HIS A 460 32.24 24.57 52.12
N ASP A 461 31.78 25.39 51.18
CA ASP A 461 31.64 26.82 51.38
C ASP A 461 30.53 27.10 52.41
N PHE A 462 30.89 27.80 53.49
CA PHE A 462 30.00 28.00 54.63
C PHE A 462 28.78 28.85 54.27
N ASP A 463 28.97 29.96 53.55
CA ASP A 463 27.88 30.88 53.21
C ASP A 463 26.87 30.24 52.25
N THR A 464 27.38 29.55 51.21
CA THR A 464 26.56 28.80 50.25
C THR A 464 25.79 27.68 50.95
N CYS A 465 26.47 26.91 51.81
CA CYS A 465 25.83 25.84 52.58
C CYS A 465 24.74 26.37 53.52
N LEU A 466 24.99 27.46 54.24
CA LEU A 466 24.02 28.09 55.12
C LEU A 466 22.78 28.56 54.34
N GLU A 467 22.97 29.10 53.14
CA GLU A 467 21.89 29.52 52.25
C GLU A 467 21.07 28.32 51.75
N VAL A 468 21.73 27.27 51.24
CA VAL A 468 21.05 26.04 50.77
C VAL A 468 20.27 25.35 51.89
N VAL A 469 20.88 25.19 53.08
CA VAL A 469 20.20 24.62 54.26
C VAL A 469 19.05 25.53 54.68
N GLY A 470 19.25 26.85 54.64
CA GLY A 470 18.20 27.84 54.89
C GLY A 470 17.00 27.64 53.97
N PHE A 471 17.21 27.52 52.66
CA PHE A 471 16.12 27.27 51.70
C PHE A 471 15.45 25.92 51.92
N TYR A 472 16.22 24.87 52.21
CA TYR A 472 15.67 23.55 52.51
C TYR A 472 14.73 23.61 53.72
N LEU A 473 15.17 24.19 54.84
CA LEU A 473 14.38 24.29 56.06
C LEU A 473 13.07 25.07 55.88
N HIS A 474 13.01 25.99 54.91
CA HIS A 474 11.81 26.76 54.59
C HIS A 474 10.95 26.13 53.49
N ASP A 475 11.26 24.90 53.04
CA ASP A 475 10.58 24.21 51.93
C ASP A 475 10.60 25.05 50.64
N GLN A 476 11.74 25.70 50.38
CA GLN A 476 11.96 26.66 49.28
C GLN A 476 13.21 26.28 48.46
N LEU A 477 13.73 25.07 48.61
CA LEU A 477 14.92 24.63 47.88
C LEU A 477 14.51 23.92 46.60
N ALA A 478 14.92 24.49 45.47
CA ALA A 478 14.97 23.79 44.20
C ALA A 478 16.41 23.70 43.71
N PHE A 479 16.75 22.56 43.11
CA PHE A 479 17.99 22.40 42.36
C PHE A 479 17.72 22.39 40.86
N ASP A 480 18.69 22.91 40.13
CA ASP A 480 18.74 22.86 38.67
C ASP A 480 20.00 22.12 38.25
N ILE A 481 19.91 21.35 37.16
CA ILE A 481 21.05 20.77 36.47
C ILE A 481 21.23 21.51 35.15
N GLN A 482 22.39 22.11 34.95
CA GLN A 482 22.77 22.78 33.70
C GLN A 482 24.10 22.24 33.16
N HIS A 483 24.35 22.52 31.89
CA HIS A 483 25.54 22.05 31.16
C HIS A 483 25.81 20.55 31.35
N GLY A 484 24.73 19.75 31.46
CA GLY A 484 24.83 18.31 31.60
C GLY A 484 25.28 17.68 30.30
N HIS A 485 26.28 16.82 30.35
CA HIS A 485 26.82 16.08 29.22
C HIS A 485 27.04 14.62 29.60
N ILE A 486 26.42 13.72 28.86
CA ILE A 486 26.67 12.28 28.98
C ILE A 486 27.58 11.87 27.82
N SER A 487 28.81 11.52 28.12
CA SER A 487 29.77 11.01 27.13
C SER A 487 29.51 9.53 26.90
N MET A 488 29.16 9.18 25.67
CA MET A 488 28.75 7.83 25.27
C MET A 488 29.48 7.38 24.01
N GLY A 489 29.56 6.06 23.83
CA GLY A 489 30.01 5.42 22.61
C GLY A 489 28.99 4.41 22.14
N ALA A 490 28.78 4.38 20.84
CA ALA A 490 28.14 3.27 20.14
C ALA A 490 29.10 2.79 19.05
N GLY A 491 28.85 1.63 18.43
CA GLY A 491 29.72 1.08 17.39
C GLY A 491 30.12 2.05 16.25
N SER A 492 29.39 3.16 16.05
CA SER A 492 29.68 4.22 15.08
C SER A 492 30.66 5.31 15.56
N GLY A 493 31.00 5.38 16.85
CA GLY A 493 31.89 6.38 17.42
C GLY A 493 31.40 6.96 18.74
N ASN A 494 32.16 7.92 19.27
CA ASN A 494 31.88 8.58 20.54
C ASN A 494 31.09 9.87 20.32
N PHE A 495 30.06 10.10 21.13
CA PHE A 495 29.23 11.30 21.11
C PHE A 495 28.87 11.75 22.53
N SER A 496 28.35 12.98 22.65
CA SER A 496 27.91 13.55 23.92
C SER A 496 26.44 13.89 23.86
N ILE A 497 25.64 13.44 24.83
CA ILE A 497 24.22 13.80 24.92
C ILE A 497 24.08 14.97 25.90
N PRO A 498 23.70 16.17 25.42
CA PRO A 498 23.43 17.29 26.31
C PRO A 498 22.11 17.06 27.07
N PHE A 499 22.05 17.47 28.33
CA PHE A 499 20.82 17.48 29.11
C PHE A 499 20.78 18.63 30.10
N SER A 500 19.57 19.05 30.46
CA SER A 500 19.33 20.02 31.51
C SER A 500 18.00 19.73 32.20
N VAL A 501 17.94 20.04 33.49
CA VAL A 501 16.77 19.78 34.33
C VAL A 501 16.54 21.00 35.21
N LYS A 502 15.28 21.44 35.33
CA LYS A 502 14.92 22.57 36.18
C LYS A 502 13.93 22.16 37.26
N GLY A 503 13.99 22.84 38.41
CA GLY A 503 12.97 22.75 39.45
C GLY A 503 12.93 21.39 40.16
N ILE A 504 14.10 20.85 40.53
CA ILE A 504 14.17 19.64 41.36
C ILE A 504 13.89 20.06 42.82
N HIS A 505 12.61 20.10 43.19
CA HIS A 505 12.17 20.52 44.53
C HIS A 505 12.52 19.49 45.60
N ILE A 506 13.14 19.94 46.69
CA ILE A 506 13.55 19.08 47.80
C ILE A 506 12.79 19.47 49.07
N HIS A 507 11.87 18.60 49.47
CA HIS A 507 11.06 18.80 50.66
C HIS A 507 11.77 18.29 51.92
N PRO A 508 11.75 19.04 53.04
CA PRO A 508 12.06 18.51 54.35
C PRO A 508 11.19 17.29 54.62
N GLY A 509 11.81 16.17 55.00
CA GLY A 509 11.13 14.90 55.17
C GLY A 509 9.83 15.02 55.96
N ARG A 510 8.69 15.07 55.26
CA ARG A 510 7.41 14.69 55.85
C ARG A 510 7.53 13.21 56.11
N SER A 511 7.43 12.81 57.38
CA SER A 511 7.22 11.41 57.73
C SER A 511 6.13 10.84 56.81
N ASN A 512 6.47 9.81 56.06
CA ASN A 512 5.52 9.00 55.28
C ASN A 512 4.42 8.48 56.23
N ASN A 513 3.35 9.24 56.40
CA ASN A 513 2.04 8.67 56.65
C ASN A 513 1.47 8.36 55.28
N GLY A 514 1.43 7.07 54.96
CA GLY A 514 1.06 6.56 53.65
C GLY A 514 -0.16 7.25 53.07
N THR A 515 0.04 7.95 51.97
CA THR A 515 -0.95 8.11 50.91
C THR A 515 -0.17 8.36 49.64
N SER A 516 -0.14 7.32 48.81
CA SER A 516 0.16 7.43 47.38
C SER A 516 -0.59 8.65 46.83
N SER A 517 0.15 9.68 46.44
CA SER A 517 -0.33 10.69 45.50
C SER A 517 0.24 10.35 44.12
N GLN A 518 -0.14 9.16 43.63
CA GLN A 518 -0.32 9.00 42.19
C GLN A 518 -1.45 9.94 41.75
N PRO A 519 -1.32 10.70 40.66
CA PRO A 519 -2.51 11.19 39.96
C PRO A 519 -3.34 9.97 39.52
N PRO A 520 -4.68 10.00 39.65
CA PRO A 520 -5.50 8.83 39.40
C PRO A 520 -5.38 8.38 37.94
N PHE A 521 -4.99 7.12 37.76
CA PHE A 521 -5.25 6.35 36.57
C PHE A 521 -6.75 6.39 36.26
N VAL A 522 -7.14 7.04 35.17
CA VAL A 522 -8.44 6.81 34.53
C VAL A 522 -8.21 5.76 33.47
N VAL A 523 -8.55 4.51 33.81
CA VAL A 523 -8.76 3.46 32.82
C VAL A 523 -10.15 3.68 32.26
N GLU A 524 -10.25 4.14 31.01
CA GLU A 524 -11.49 4.08 30.26
C GLU A 524 -11.46 2.78 29.44
N GLU A 525 -12.26 1.80 29.85
CA GLU A 525 -12.59 0.64 29.03
C GLU A 525 -13.32 1.12 27.77
N ARG A 526 -12.74 0.84 26.60
CA ARG A 526 -13.49 0.45 25.40
C ARG A 526 -12.63 -0.31 24.40
#